data_AF-A0A832EKY2-F1
#
_entry.id   AF-A0A832EKY2-F1
#
_cell.length_a   1.000
_cell.length_b   1.000
_cell.length_c   1.000
_cell.angle_alpha   90.00
_cell.angle_beta   90.00
_cell.angle_gamma   90.00
#
_symmetry.space_group_name_H-M   'P 1'
#
loop_
_entity.id
_entity.type
_entity.pdbx_description
1 polymer ?
#
loop_
_entity_poly.entity_id
_entity_poly.type
_entity_poly.pdbx_seq_one_letter_code
_entity_poly.pdbx_strand_id
1 'polypeptide(L)'
;MVQLYEWRGVSNSMRTTTAMMLDELTRKEIQNVALGRVTQKKETVLHGVRYRPNLPLAGAVVVSYAHAGVTDKVEIPYGRQADGYYFSAVTEEQVTPRAATPRQFGISVGGTAAPQPAQFTGYYVAVVKGKEVRKEFSGQAGLTKQIRANSLRYCEVRKTSAGGQIYLLITANGETVYESPKTDTSEPIIYGGP
;
A
#
# COMPACT_ATOMS: atom_id res chain seq x y z
N MET A 1 -22.95 -11.77 -23.08
CA MET A 1 -21.55 -12.19 -22.80
C MET A 1 -21.10 -11.86 -21.38
N VAL A 2 -21.41 -10.67 -20.84
CA VAL A 2 -21.05 -10.24 -19.47
C VAL A 2 -21.62 -11.13 -18.34
N GLN A 3 -22.71 -11.88 -18.59
CA GLN A 3 -23.35 -12.73 -17.57
C GLN A 3 -22.56 -14.00 -17.20
N LEU A 4 -21.56 -14.41 -18.01
CA LEU A 4 -20.76 -15.62 -17.76
C LEU A 4 -19.51 -15.34 -16.92
N TYR A 5 -19.25 -14.09 -16.59
CA TYR A 5 -18.16 -13.69 -15.69
C TYR A 5 -18.62 -13.75 -14.24
N GLU A 6 -17.73 -14.23 -13.38
CA GLU A 6 -17.88 -14.01 -11.95
C GLU A 6 -17.54 -12.55 -11.65
N TRP A 7 -18.42 -11.85 -10.92
CA TRP A 7 -18.30 -10.43 -10.64
C TRP A 7 -18.16 -10.09 -9.15
N ARG A 8 -18.23 -11.09 -8.26
CA ARG A 8 -18.00 -10.93 -6.83
C ARG A 8 -16.59 -10.40 -6.58
N GLY A 9 -16.51 -9.35 -5.75
CA GLY A 9 -15.25 -8.66 -5.43
C GLY A 9 -14.65 -7.80 -6.54
N VAL A 10 -15.26 -7.76 -7.73
CA VAL A 10 -14.75 -6.98 -8.87
C VAL A 10 -15.24 -5.54 -8.78
N SER A 11 -14.31 -4.58 -8.83
CA SER A 11 -14.62 -3.15 -8.79
C SER A 11 -15.42 -2.72 -10.03
N ASN A 12 -16.18 -1.62 -9.91
CA ASN A 12 -16.93 -1.08 -11.06
C ASN A 12 -16.00 -0.67 -12.21
N SER A 13 -14.80 -0.17 -11.90
CA SER A 13 -13.78 0.15 -12.91
C SER A 13 -13.40 -1.09 -13.73
N MET A 14 -13.06 -2.20 -13.05
CA MET A 14 -12.70 -3.45 -13.74
C MET A 14 -13.86 -4.08 -14.51
N ARG A 15 -15.11 -3.95 -14.04
CA ARG A 15 -16.30 -4.35 -14.79
C ARG A 15 -16.41 -3.57 -16.11
N THR A 16 -16.25 -2.25 -16.07
CA THR A 16 -16.29 -1.39 -17.26
C THR A 16 -15.15 -1.74 -18.23
N THR A 17 -13.92 -1.88 -17.74
CA THR A 17 -12.77 -2.27 -18.57
C THR A 17 -12.99 -3.61 -19.24
N THR A 18 -13.49 -4.61 -18.50
CA THR A 18 -13.78 -5.94 -19.05
C THR A 18 -14.88 -5.86 -20.12
N ALA A 19 -15.94 -5.08 -19.88
CA ALA A 19 -17.01 -4.89 -20.86
C ALA A 19 -16.51 -4.24 -22.16
N MET A 20 -15.64 -3.22 -22.05
CA MET A 20 -15.02 -2.58 -23.22
C MET A 20 -14.14 -3.56 -24.01
N MET A 21 -13.31 -4.35 -23.32
CA MET A 21 -12.49 -5.38 -23.98
C MET A 21 -13.38 -6.40 -24.69
N LEU A 22 -14.44 -6.90 -24.05
CA LEU A 22 -15.37 -7.85 -24.68
C LEU A 22 -16.06 -7.26 -25.92
N ASP A 23 -16.50 -6.00 -25.86
CA ASP A 23 -17.10 -5.32 -27.01
C ASP A 23 -16.12 -5.27 -28.19
N GLU A 24 -14.87 -4.90 -27.94
CA GLU A 24 -13.82 -4.90 -28.97
C GLU A 24 -13.60 -6.30 -29.56
N LEU A 25 -13.56 -7.33 -28.71
CA LEU A 25 -13.36 -8.72 -29.13
C LEU A 25 -14.52 -9.26 -29.97
N THR A 26 -15.76 -8.83 -29.71
CA THR A 26 -16.91 -9.24 -30.51
C THR A 26 -16.96 -8.60 -31.89
N ARG A 27 -16.17 -7.55 -32.13
CA ARG A 27 -16.08 -6.88 -33.44
C ARG A 27 -15.04 -7.51 -34.37
N LYS A 28 -14.21 -8.43 -33.88
CA LYS A 28 -13.14 -9.09 -34.65
C LYS A 28 -13.64 -10.43 -35.23
N GLU A 29 -13.14 -10.80 -36.40
CA GLU A 29 -13.45 -12.09 -37.02
C GLU A 29 -12.73 -13.23 -36.27
N ILE A 30 -13.52 -14.10 -35.64
CA ILE A 30 -13.01 -15.26 -34.89
C ILE A 30 -12.65 -16.37 -35.88
N GLN A 31 -11.39 -16.84 -35.83
CA GLN A 31 -10.94 -17.98 -36.63
C GLN A 31 -11.07 -19.30 -35.87
N ASN A 32 -10.73 -19.32 -34.59
CA ASN A 32 -10.71 -20.54 -33.78
C ASN A 32 -11.00 -20.25 -32.32
N VAL A 33 -11.65 -21.21 -31.66
CA VAL A 33 -11.89 -21.21 -30.21
C VAL A 33 -11.46 -22.57 -29.68
N ALA A 34 -10.54 -22.59 -28.72
CA ALA A 34 -10.05 -23.82 -28.11
C ALA A 34 -9.89 -23.69 -26.60
N LEU A 35 -9.94 -24.81 -25.89
CA LEU A 35 -9.54 -24.86 -24.49
C LEU A 35 -8.02 -24.99 -24.39
N GLY A 36 -7.42 -24.22 -23.49
CA GLY A 36 -5.99 -24.20 -23.24
C GLY A 36 -5.64 -24.07 -21.76
N ARG A 37 -4.34 -24.06 -21.48
CA ARG A 37 -3.80 -23.73 -20.16
C ARG A 37 -3.67 -22.21 -20.04
N VAL A 38 -3.87 -21.68 -18.84
CA VAL A 38 -3.60 -20.26 -18.55
C VAL A 38 -2.09 -20.03 -18.66
N THR A 39 -1.65 -19.19 -19.60
CA THR A 39 -0.23 -18.84 -19.75
C THR A 39 0.11 -17.51 -19.06
N GLN A 40 -0.87 -16.64 -18.90
CA GLN A 40 -0.70 -15.35 -18.24
C GLN A 40 -0.39 -15.48 -16.74
N LYS A 41 0.34 -14.51 -16.20
CA LYS A 41 0.60 -14.41 -14.76
C LYS A 41 -0.73 -14.29 -14.01
N LYS A 42 -0.93 -15.20 -13.06
CA LYS A 42 -2.12 -15.24 -12.20
C LYS A 42 -2.19 -14.08 -11.21
N GLU A 43 -1.11 -13.33 -11.00
CA GLU A 43 -1.10 -12.19 -10.10
C GLU A 43 -0.07 -11.17 -10.58
N THR A 44 -0.40 -9.89 -10.49
CA THR A 44 0.55 -8.79 -10.67
C THR A 44 0.29 -7.69 -9.64
N VAL A 45 1.33 -6.92 -9.31
CA VAL A 45 1.22 -5.76 -8.43
C VAL A 45 1.72 -4.54 -9.20
N LEU A 46 0.85 -3.55 -9.37
CA LEU A 46 1.15 -2.28 -10.05
C LEU A 46 0.72 -1.14 -9.13
N HIS A 47 1.63 -0.20 -8.87
CA HIS A 47 1.37 0.99 -8.04
C HIS A 47 0.73 0.69 -6.67
N GLY A 48 1.09 -0.43 -6.02
CA GLY A 48 0.53 -0.83 -4.73
C GLY A 48 -0.83 -1.54 -4.82
N VAL A 49 -1.36 -1.77 -6.01
CA VAL A 49 -2.58 -2.55 -6.20
C VAL A 49 -2.21 -3.93 -6.73
N ARG A 50 -2.67 -4.98 -6.05
CA ARG A 50 -2.60 -6.35 -6.54
C ARG A 50 -3.83 -6.62 -7.40
N TYR A 51 -3.55 -7.14 -8.58
CA TYR A 51 -4.53 -7.59 -9.55
C TYR A 51 -4.44 -9.12 -9.61
N ARG A 52 -5.56 -9.80 -9.37
CA ARG A 52 -5.64 -11.27 -9.43
C ARG A 52 -7.01 -11.76 -9.90
N PRO A 53 -7.08 -12.96 -10.47
CA PRO A 53 -8.32 -13.70 -10.69
C PRO A 53 -9.19 -13.73 -9.44
N ASN A 54 -10.48 -13.49 -9.63
CA ASN A 54 -11.48 -13.57 -8.57
C ASN A 54 -11.96 -15.00 -8.28
N LEU A 55 -11.46 -15.98 -9.02
CA LEU A 55 -11.72 -17.40 -8.82
C LEU A 55 -10.49 -18.27 -9.12
N PRO A 56 -10.37 -19.47 -8.52
CA PRO A 56 -9.34 -20.44 -8.86
C PRO A 56 -9.45 -20.88 -10.32
N LEU A 57 -8.41 -20.61 -11.11
CA LEU A 57 -8.43 -20.89 -12.55
C LEU A 57 -8.28 -22.39 -12.84
N ALA A 58 -9.19 -22.93 -13.66
CA ALA A 58 -9.16 -24.30 -14.17
C ALA A 58 -8.50 -24.39 -15.56
N GLY A 59 -8.61 -23.32 -16.36
CA GLY A 59 -8.06 -23.25 -17.71
C GLY A 59 -8.29 -21.88 -18.35
N ALA A 60 -8.05 -21.81 -19.66
CA ALA A 60 -8.38 -20.63 -20.47
C ALA A 60 -9.15 -21.07 -21.72
N VAL A 61 -10.08 -20.22 -22.16
CA VAL A 61 -10.59 -20.26 -23.53
C VAL A 61 -9.67 -19.39 -24.37
N VAL A 62 -9.03 -19.98 -25.37
CA VAL A 62 -8.14 -19.29 -26.30
C VAL A 62 -8.92 -18.99 -27.56
N VAL A 63 -9.14 -17.71 -27.83
CA VAL A 63 -9.79 -17.22 -29.04
C VAL A 63 -8.74 -16.65 -29.96
N SER A 64 -8.63 -17.20 -31.16
CA SER A 64 -7.75 -16.71 -32.22
C SER A 64 -8.55 -15.86 -33.20
N TYR A 65 -8.01 -14.71 -33.57
CA TYR A 65 -8.61 -13.76 -34.51
C TYR A 65 -7.75 -13.60 -35.76
N ALA A 66 -8.41 -13.33 -36.89
CA ALA A 66 -7.75 -12.88 -38.09
C ALA A 66 -7.50 -11.37 -38.02
N HIS A 67 -6.25 -10.92 -38.09
CA HIS A 67 -5.97 -9.50 -38.28
C HIS A 67 -4.80 -9.27 -39.23
N ALA A 68 -5.07 -8.83 -40.46
CA ALA A 68 -4.06 -8.41 -41.44
C ALA A 68 -2.89 -9.42 -41.65
N GLY A 69 -3.18 -10.73 -41.63
CA GLY A 69 -2.17 -11.79 -41.76
C GLY A 69 -1.42 -12.14 -40.47
N VAL A 70 -1.73 -11.48 -39.35
CA VAL A 70 -1.27 -11.81 -38.01
C VAL A 70 -2.39 -12.53 -37.26
N THR A 71 -2.05 -13.63 -36.59
CA THR A 71 -2.98 -14.31 -35.68
C THR A 71 -2.84 -13.73 -34.28
N ASP A 72 -3.78 -12.87 -33.90
CA ASP A 72 -3.92 -12.42 -32.52
C ASP A 72 -4.64 -13.49 -31.70
N LYS A 73 -4.22 -13.66 -30.45
CA LYS A 73 -4.83 -14.61 -29.51
C LYS A 73 -5.19 -13.91 -28.22
N VAL A 74 -6.40 -14.19 -27.75
CA VAL A 74 -6.88 -13.75 -26.45
C VAL A 74 -7.17 -14.96 -25.59
N GLU A 75 -6.60 -14.96 -24.39
CA GLU A 75 -6.88 -15.95 -23.37
C GLU A 75 -7.93 -15.38 -22.42
N ILE A 76 -9.06 -16.05 -22.31
CA ILE A 76 -10.11 -15.75 -21.33
C ILE A 76 -10.04 -16.82 -20.25
N PRO A 77 -9.47 -16.52 -19.07
CA PRO A 77 -9.34 -17.49 -18.00
C PRO A 77 -10.72 -17.88 -17.47
N TYR A 78 -10.90 -19.15 -17.13
CA TYR A 78 -12.12 -19.65 -16.50
C TYR A 78 -11.79 -20.57 -15.33
N GLY A 79 -12.76 -20.78 -14.46
CA GLY A 79 -12.66 -21.73 -13.37
C GLY A 79 -14.02 -22.10 -12.82
N ARG A 80 -14.00 -22.87 -11.74
CA ARG A 80 -15.20 -23.51 -11.22
C ARG A 80 -15.67 -22.86 -9.92
N GLN A 81 -16.98 -22.72 -9.83
CA GLN A 81 -17.71 -22.34 -8.63
C GLN A 81 -18.84 -23.35 -8.40
N ALA A 82 -19.46 -23.33 -7.22
CA ALA A 82 -20.46 -24.31 -6.76
C ALA A 82 -21.41 -24.80 -7.86
N ASP A 83 -21.93 -23.88 -8.68
CA ASP A 83 -23.00 -24.16 -9.64
C ASP A 83 -22.53 -24.25 -11.11
N GLY A 84 -21.23 -24.13 -11.40
CA GLY A 84 -20.75 -24.20 -12.78
C GLY A 84 -19.36 -23.63 -13.08
N TYR A 85 -19.08 -23.47 -14.36
CA TYR A 85 -17.87 -22.83 -14.87
C TYR A 85 -18.16 -21.37 -15.25
N TYR A 86 -17.28 -20.48 -14.81
CA TYR A 86 -17.38 -19.04 -15.04
C TYR A 86 -16.07 -18.49 -15.56
N PHE A 87 -16.15 -17.45 -16.39
CA PHE A 87 -14.98 -16.66 -16.74
C PHE A 87 -14.49 -15.88 -15.51
N SER A 88 -13.19 -15.89 -15.30
CA SER A 88 -12.57 -15.12 -14.24
C SER A 88 -12.49 -13.66 -14.66
N ALA A 89 -12.92 -12.78 -13.77
CA ALA A 89 -12.61 -11.37 -13.83
C ALA A 89 -11.38 -11.06 -12.96
N VAL A 90 -10.91 -9.82 -13.02
CA VAL A 90 -9.81 -9.31 -12.22
C VAL A 90 -10.36 -8.58 -11.00
N THR A 91 -9.99 -9.05 -9.81
CA THR A 91 -10.15 -8.29 -8.56
C THR A 91 -8.95 -7.40 -8.33
N GLU A 92 -9.21 -6.25 -7.71
CA GLU A 92 -8.22 -5.30 -7.24
C GLU A 92 -8.18 -5.35 -5.73
N GLU A 93 -6.98 -5.47 -5.17
CA GLU A 93 -6.73 -5.43 -3.74
C GLU A 93 -5.65 -4.38 -3.50
N GLN A 94 -5.95 -3.35 -2.71
CA GLN A 94 -4.91 -2.44 -2.22
C GLN A 94 -3.95 -3.25 -1.37
N VAL A 95 -2.77 -3.52 -1.92
CA VAL A 95 -1.69 -4.14 -1.15
C VAL A 95 -0.97 -2.99 -0.52
N THR A 96 -1.10 -2.88 0.80
CA THR A 96 -0.18 -2.05 1.57
C THR A 96 1.22 -2.41 1.09
N PRO A 97 1.94 -1.50 0.39
CA PRO A 97 3.15 -1.85 -0.34
C PRO A 97 4.04 -2.58 0.64
N ARG A 98 4.44 -3.82 0.28
CA ARG A 98 5.26 -4.76 1.09
C ARG A 98 6.01 -3.94 2.11
N ALA A 99 5.53 -3.94 3.36
CA ALA A 99 5.74 -2.88 4.34
C ALA A 99 7.03 -2.13 4.02
N ALA A 100 6.93 -0.88 3.51
CA ALA A 100 8.02 -0.14 2.87
C ALA A 100 9.36 -0.53 3.48
N THR A 101 10.34 -0.97 2.67
CA THR A 101 11.64 -1.51 3.15
C THR A 101 12.06 -0.79 4.43
N PRO A 102 12.23 -1.50 5.57
CA PRO A 102 12.36 -0.85 6.86
C PRO A 102 13.44 0.23 6.81
N ARG A 103 13.02 1.48 7.06
CA ARG A 103 13.88 2.65 7.13
C ARG A 103 14.36 2.84 8.57
N GLN A 104 15.50 3.50 8.71
CA GLN A 104 15.95 3.96 10.02
C GLN A 104 15.34 5.34 10.27
N PHE A 105 14.53 5.47 11.33
CA PHE A 105 14.02 6.76 11.76
C PHE A 105 14.75 7.23 13.01
N GLY A 106 15.11 8.51 13.04
CA GLY A 106 15.58 9.20 14.24
C GLY A 106 14.46 10.06 14.80
N ILE A 107 14.16 9.92 16.10
CA ILE A 107 13.29 10.82 16.86
C ILE A 107 14.19 11.55 17.86
N SER A 108 14.44 12.83 17.59
CA SER A 108 15.30 13.67 18.41
C SER A 108 14.47 14.76 19.08
N VAL A 109 14.60 14.89 20.39
CA VAL A 109 14.02 16.00 21.16
C VAL A 109 15.17 16.86 21.64
N GLY A 110 15.40 17.97 20.94
CA GLY A 110 16.40 18.97 21.33
C GLY A 110 15.78 20.06 22.20
N GLY A 111 16.61 20.94 22.74
CA GLY A 111 16.11 22.00 23.62
C GLY A 111 17.17 22.64 24.51
N THR A 112 16.72 23.35 25.55
CA THR A 112 17.58 23.96 26.56
C THR A 112 18.35 22.89 27.33
N ALA A 113 19.68 22.99 27.37
CA ALA A 113 20.57 22.06 28.06
C ALA A 113 21.13 22.59 29.39
N ALA A 114 21.09 23.91 29.62
CA ALA A 114 21.60 24.56 30.83
C ALA A 114 20.77 25.83 31.14
N PRO A 115 20.67 26.27 32.42
CA PRO A 115 21.26 25.66 33.63
C PRO A 115 20.54 24.38 34.09
N GLN A 116 19.31 24.15 33.65
CA GLN A 116 18.57 22.92 33.87
C GLN A 116 17.99 22.41 32.54
N PRO A 117 18.29 21.18 32.12
CA PRO A 117 17.74 20.62 30.89
C PRO A 117 16.22 20.57 30.91
N ALA A 118 15.59 20.97 29.80
CA ALA A 118 14.14 20.81 29.64
C ALA A 118 13.76 19.32 29.68
N GLN A 119 12.68 18.99 30.38
CA GLN A 119 12.17 17.62 30.52
C GLN A 119 10.96 17.43 29.62
N PHE A 120 10.75 16.20 29.14
CA PHE A 120 9.60 15.89 28.29
C PHE A 120 9.11 14.44 28.46
N THR A 121 7.88 14.23 28.01
CA THR A 121 7.25 12.92 27.77
C THR A 121 6.71 12.89 26.35
N GLY A 122 6.58 11.71 25.77
CA GLY A 122 6.04 11.55 24.42
C GLY A 122 5.70 10.12 24.11
N TYR A 123 5.11 9.92 22.94
CA TYR A 123 4.91 8.61 22.36
C TYR A 123 4.97 8.70 20.84
N TYR A 124 5.24 7.56 20.22
CA TYR A 124 5.17 7.44 18.78
C TYR A 124 4.35 6.22 18.37
N VAL A 125 3.79 6.29 17.16
CA VAL A 125 3.11 5.21 16.48
C VAL A 125 3.87 4.90 15.19
N ALA A 126 4.37 3.67 15.06
CA ALA A 126 5.14 3.22 13.91
C ALA A 126 4.61 1.90 13.39
N VAL A 127 4.76 1.67 12.08
CA VAL A 127 4.45 0.38 11.45
C VAL A 127 5.73 -0.43 11.40
N VAL A 128 5.77 -1.58 12.06
CA VAL A 128 6.91 -2.51 12.11
C VAL A 128 6.46 -3.87 11.62
N LYS A 129 7.08 -4.34 10.53
CA LYS A 129 6.70 -5.58 9.83
C LYS A 129 5.19 -5.63 9.51
N GLY A 130 4.64 -4.49 9.09
CA GLY A 130 3.23 -4.34 8.74
C GLY A 130 2.26 -4.27 9.93
N LYS A 131 2.75 -4.28 11.17
CA LYS A 131 1.92 -4.11 12.38
C LYS A 131 2.16 -2.76 13.01
N GLU A 132 1.09 -2.12 13.47
CA GLU A 132 1.19 -0.88 14.23
C GLU A 132 1.72 -1.14 15.63
N VAL A 133 2.66 -0.30 16.08
CA VAL A 133 3.26 -0.34 17.41
C VAL A 133 3.26 1.06 17.97
N ARG A 134 2.67 1.21 19.15
CA ARG A 134 2.76 2.43 19.97
C ARG A 134 3.82 2.25 21.06
N LYS A 135 4.70 3.23 21.22
CA LYS A 135 5.72 3.23 22.29
C LYS A 135 5.85 4.59 22.93
N GLU A 136 5.86 4.58 24.25
CA GLU A 136 6.04 5.77 25.08
C GLU A 136 7.53 6.00 25.37
N PHE A 137 7.88 7.26 25.61
CA PHE A 137 9.22 7.66 26.00
C PHE A 137 9.21 8.96 26.78
N SER A 138 10.24 9.16 27.59
CA SER A 138 10.49 10.39 28.33
C SER A 138 11.99 10.64 28.42
N GLY A 139 12.37 11.86 28.77
CA GLY A 139 13.77 12.22 28.93
C GLY A 139 14.01 13.71 29.06
N GLN A 140 15.26 14.09 28.83
CA GLN A 140 15.73 15.47 28.83
C GLN A 140 16.10 15.90 27.41
N ALA A 141 16.02 17.20 27.14
CA ALA A 141 16.48 17.78 25.89
C ALA A 141 17.89 17.30 25.51
N GLY A 142 18.06 16.92 24.24
CA GLY A 142 19.25 16.24 23.72
C GLY A 142 19.06 14.73 23.49
N LEU A 143 17.92 14.15 23.88
CA LEU A 143 17.63 12.75 23.64
C LEU A 143 17.40 12.47 22.15
N THR A 144 18.07 11.44 21.63
CA THR A 144 17.78 10.86 20.31
C THR A 144 17.46 9.37 20.42
N LYS A 145 16.35 8.95 19.83
CA LYS A 145 15.97 7.54 19.66
C LYS A 145 16.08 7.13 18.20
N GLN A 146 16.67 5.96 17.98
CA GLN A 146 16.74 5.34 16.66
C GLN A 146 15.76 4.16 16.63
N ILE A 147 14.90 4.11 15.60
CA ILE A 147 13.95 3.03 15.40
C ILE A 147 14.05 2.51 13.97
N ARG A 148 13.87 1.20 13.79
CA ARG A 148 13.77 0.60 12.45
C ARG A 148 12.32 0.23 12.18
N ALA A 149 11.68 0.94 11.26
CA ALA A 149 10.26 0.83 10.98
C ALA A 149 9.97 0.96 9.48
N ASN A 150 8.83 0.45 9.04
CA ASN A 150 8.35 0.63 7.67
C ASN A 150 7.82 2.06 7.47
N SER A 151 7.16 2.61 8.50
CA SER A 151 6.79 4.02 8.56
C SER A 151 6.69 4.50 10.01
N LEU A 152 6.85 5.80 10.21
CA LEU A 152 6.51 6.51 11.45
C LEU A 152 5.26 7.33 11.16
N ARG A 153 4.12 6.95 11.75
CA ARG A 153 2.80 7.56 11.47
C ARG A 153 2.54 8.76 12.34
N TYR A 154 3.04 8.72 13.58
CA TYR A 154 2.72 9.74 14.56
C TYR A 154 3.84 9.85 15.59
N CYS A 155 4.14 11.07 16.02
CA CYS A 155 4.96 11.31 17.19
C CYS A 155 4.45 12.54 17.92
N GLU A 156 4.24 12.42 19.22
CA GLU A 156 3.88 13.53 20.10
C GLU A 156 4.94 13.68 21.18
N VAL A 157 5.33 14.92 21.44
CA VAL A 157 6.25 15.28 22.51
C VAL A 157 5.66 16.45 23.29
N ARG A 158 5.63 16.34 24.61
CA ARG A 158 5.11 17.34 25.53
C ARG A 158 6.20 17.73 26.54
N LYS A 159 6.47 19.02 26.67
CA LYS A 159 7.38 19.55 27.71
C LYS A 159 6.73 19.37 29.08
N THR A 160 7.48 18.85 30.03
CA THR A 160 7.05 18.67 31.42
C THR A 160 7.82 19.53 32.42
N SER A 161 8.92 20.16 32.00
CA SER A 161 9.65 21.14 32.82
C SER A 161 9.00 22.52 32.81
N ALA A 162 9.05 23.21 33.97
CA ALA A 162 8.56 24.57 34.11
C ALA A 162 9.33 25.57 33.21
N GLY A 163 10.65 25.42 33.12
CA GLY A 163 11.54 26.24 32.29
C GLY A 163 12.10 25.50 31.08
N GLY A 164 12.74 26.25 30.19
CA GLY A 164 13.43 25.75 29.01
C GLY A 164 12.52 25.53 27.80
N GLN A 165 13.16 25.42 26.64
CA GLN A 165 12.55 25.17 25.35
C GLN A 165 12.80 23.74 24.90
N ILE A 166 11.87 23.19 24.10
CA ILE A 166 12.06 21.93 23.37
C ILE A 166 11.72 22.11 21.89
N TYR A 167 12.26 21.25 21.04
CA TYR A 167 11.82 21.05 19.66
C TYR A 167 11.93 19.57 19.28
N LEU A 168 11.14 19.16 18.29
CA LEU A 168 11.14 17.81 17.75
C LEU A 168 11.75 17.80 16.35
N LEU A 169 12.72 16.91 16.15
CA LEU A 169 13.35 16.62 14.88
C LEU A 169 13.13 15.14 14.55
N ILE A 170 12.57 14.87 13.37
CA ILE A 170 12.38 13.52 12.83
C ILE A 170 13.25 13.38 11.59
N THR A 171 14.05 12.32 11.55
CA THR A 171 14.81 11.93 10.37
C THR A 171 14.37 10.56 9.84
N ALA A 172 14.50 10.34 8.53
CA ALA A 172 14.32 9.05 7.88
C ALA A 172 15.55 8.79 7.00
N ASN A 173 16.27 7.68 7.27
CA ASN A 173 17.54 7.33 6.62
C ASN A 173 18.60 8.45 6.65
N GLY A 174 18.59 9.25 7.72
CA GLY A 174 19.53 10.37 7.90
C GLY A 174 19.05 11.71 7.33
N GLU A 175 17.96 11.73 6.55
CA GLU A 175 17.37 12.97 6.04
C GLU A 175 16.30 13.51 6.98
N THR A 176 16.28 14.82 7.21
CA THR A 176 15.22 15.48 7.98
C THR A 176 13.89 15.44 7.24
N VAL A 177 12.88 14.84 7.86
CA VAL A 177 11.50 14.78 7.31
C VAL A 177 10.52 15.65 8.08
N TYR A 178 10.89 16.08 9.28
CA TYR A 178 10.13 17.03 10.07
C TYR A 178 11.05 17.71 11.09
N GLU A 179 10.88 19.01 11.25
CA GLU A 179 11.50 19.79 12.32
C GLU A 179 10.49 20.81 12.81
N SER A 180 10.21 20.80 14.11
CA SER A 180 9.36 21.81 14.73
C SER A 180 10.16 23.06 15.08
N PRO A 181 9.51 24.23 15.18
CA PRO A 181 10.07 25.35 15.91
C PRO A 181 10.40 24.97 17.36
N LYS A 182 11.32 25.72 17.97
CA LYS A 182 11.54 25.68 19.42
C LYS A 182 10.36 26.31 20.12
N THR A 183 9.86 25.66 21.17
CA THR A 183 8.76 26.16 22.00
C THR A 183 9.10 26.03 23.48
N ASP A 184 8.67 27.01 24.28
CA ASP A 184 8.69 26.99 25.73
C ASP A 184 7.31 26.69 26.34
N THR A 185 6.30 26.38 25.53
CA THR A 185 4.96 26.02 26.00
C THR A 185 4.89 24.55 26.45
N SER A 186 3.84 24.20 27.18
CA SER A 186 3.49 22.83 27.55
C SER A 186 2.53 22.16 26.56
N GLU A 187 2.22 22.84 25.45
CA GLU A 187 1.43 22.26 24.38
C GLU A 187 2.21 21.15 23.66
N PRO A 188 1.52 20.09 23.20
CA PRO A 188 2.18 19.01 22.50
C PRO A 188 2.70 19.45 21.13
N ILE A 189 3.95 19.10 20.84
CA ILE A 189 4.50 19.14 19.48
C ILE A 189 4.10 17.83 18.80
N ILE A 190 3.44 17.94 17.64
CA ILE A 190 2.89 16.79 16.93
C ILE A 190 3.49 16.69 15.54
N TYR A 191 3.98 15.49 15.22
CA TYR A 191 4.29 15.04 13.88
C TYR A 191 3.20 14.05 13.42
N GLY A 192 2.53 14.38 12.31
CA GLY A 192 1.66 13.47 11.57
C GLY A 192 2.37 13.01 10.30
N GLY A 193 2.85 11.78 10.29
CA GLY A 193 3.51 11.19 9.13
C GLY A 193 2.54 10.72 8.05
N PRO A 194 3.00 10.59 6.79
CA PRO A 194 2.20 10.03 5.70
C PRO A 194 1.91 8.54 5.89
#